data_AF-A0AAV0XE59-F1
#
_entry.id   AF-A0AAV0XE59-F1
#
_cell.length_a   1.000
_cell.length_b   1.000
_cell.length_c   1.000
_cell.angle_alpha   90.00
_cell.angle_beta   90.00
_cell.angle_gamma   90.00
#
_symmetry.space_group_name_H-M   'P 1'
#
loop_
_entity.id
_entity.type
_entity.pdbx_description
1 polymer ?
#
loop_
_entity_poly.entity_id
_entity_poly.type
_entity_poly.pdbx_seq_one_letter_code
_entity_poly.pdbx_strand_id
1 'polypeptide(L)'
;MSLTKKQKLILQLLLLQQAEEEQAIIKYVVSKNKNEVHEMYLAREAEGFFSVLIEKHLWRDETKFREFFRLNWDQFNYVLNLVEEDIKTNPSIKIR
;
A
#
# COMPACT_ATOMS: atom_id res chain seq x y z
N MET A 1 14.77 4.05 13.51
CA MET A 1 14.64 5.31 14.31
C MET A 1 13.44 5.25 15.27
N SER A 2 13.35 6.15 16.26
CA SER A 2 12.11 6.33 17.06
C SER A 2 11.23 7.42 16.46
N LEU A 3 9.95 7.12 16.22
CA LEU A 3 8.98 8.08 15.67
C LEU A 3 8.72 9.23 16.64
N THR A 4 8.69 10.46 16.11
CA THR A 4 8.28 11.65 16.84
C THR A 4 6.80 11.58 17.24
N LYS A 5 6.40 12.36 18.25
CA LYS A 5 4.99 12.45 18.69
C LYS A 5 4.04 12.85 17.55
N LYS A 6 4.48 13.76 16.67
CA LYS A 6 3.71 14.19 15.50
C LYS A 6 3.54 13.07 14.48
N GLN A 7 4.60 12.34 14.17
CA GLN A 7 4.54 11.19 13.25
C GLN A 7 3.61 10.09 13.79
N LYS A 8 3.68 9.79 15.10
CA LYS A 8 2.77 8.83 15.75
C LYS A 8 1.30 9.25 15.62
N LEU A 9 1.00 10.53 15.85
CA LEU A 9 -0.36 11.06 15.69
C LEU A 9 -0.85 10.95 14.24
N ILE A 10 -0.01 11.29 13.26
CA ILE A 10 -0.37 11.19 11.84
C ILE A 10 -0.65 9.74 11.47
N LEU A 11 0.20 8.79 11.88
CA LEU A 11 -0.04 7.36 11.65
C LEU A 11 -1.33 6.86 12.30
N GLN A 12 -1.65 7.31 13.52
CA GLN A 12 -2.93 6.99 14.17
C GLN A 12 -4.13 7.50 13.37
N LEU A 13 -4.06 8.73 12.84
CA LEU A 13 -5.11 9.30 12.01
C LEU A 13 -5.26 8.53 10.67
N LEU A 14 -4.14 8.13 10.05
CA LEU A 14 -4.15 7.30 8.85
C LEU A 14 -4.81 5.94 9.10
N LEU A 15 -4.52 5.29 10.23
CA LEU A 15 -5.14 4.01 10.60
C LEU A 15 -6.65 4.13 10.85
N LEU A 16 -7.10 5.23 11.47
CA LEU A 16 -8.54 5.50 11.68
C LEU A 16 -9.25 5.70 10.34
N GLN A 17 -8.67 6.50 9.44
CA GLN A 17 -9.21 6.71 8.09
C GLN A 17 -9.28 5.39 7.31
N GLN A 18 -8.26 4.54 7.42
CA GLN A 18 -8.23 3.23 6.77
C GLN A 18 -9.37 2.31 7.27
N ALA A 19 -9.67 2.30 8.57
CA ALA A 19 -10.73 1.46 9.13
C ALA A 19 -12.14 1.86 8.63
N GLU A 20 -12.36 3.16 8.40
CA GLU A 20 -13.60 3.68 7.80
C GLU A 20 -13.68 3.35 6.30
N GLU A 21 -12.57 3.53 5.58
CA GLU A 21 -12.50 3.24 4.14
C GLU A 21 -12.60 1.74 3.81
N GLU A 22 -12.06 0.86 4.66
CA GLU A 22 -12.13 -0.59 4.48
C GLU A 22 -13.58 -1.08 4.42
N GLN A 23 -14.47 -0.53 5.25
CA GLN A 23 -15.90 -0.86 5.19
C GLN A 23 -16.54 -0.43 3.87
N ALA A 24 -16.16 0.73 3.34
CA ALA A 24 -16.64 1.22 2.05
C ALA A 24 -16.16 0.34 0.88
N ILE A 25 -14.88 -0.06 0.89
CA ILE A 25 -14.29 -0.95 -0.12
C ILE A 25 -14.96 -2.32 -0.07
N ILE A 26 -15.11 -2.93 1.11
CA ILE A 26 -15.80 -4.22 1.27
C ILE A 26 -17.22 -4.13 0.73
N LYS A 27 -17.97 -3.09 1.09
CA LYS A 27 -19.34 -2.88 0.60
C LYS A 27 -19.40 -2.76 -0.92
N TYR A 28 -18.46 -2.04 -1.52
CA TYR A 28 -18.34 -1.90 -2.98
C TYR A 28 -18.04 -3.23 -3.66
N VAL A 29 -17.03 -3.97 -3.18
CA VAL A 29 -16.63 -5.28 -3.73
C VAL A 29 -17.78 -6.29 -3.64
N VAL A 30 -18.41 -6.40 -2.47
CA VAL A 30 -19.57 -7.28 -2.26
C VAL A 30 -20.74 -6.89 -3.16
N SER A 31 -20.99 -5.59 -3.36
CA SER A 31 -22.09 -5.12 -4.23
C SER A 31 -21.86 -5.42 -5.71
N LYS A 32 -20.61 -5.52 -6.16
CA LYS A 32 -20.29 -5.68 -7.58
C LYS A 32 -20.40 -7.11 -8.09
N ASN A 33 -20.53 -8.13 -7.24
CA ASN A 33 -20.73 -9.54 -7.62
C ASN A 33 -19.83 -10.01 -8.79
N LYS A 34 -18.63 -9.44 -8.91
CA LYS A 34 -17.65 -9.82 -9.93
C LYS A 34 -16.69 -10.80 -9.28
N ASN A 35 -16.85 -12.08 -9.61
CA ASN A 35 -15.89 -13.13 -9.27
C ASN A 35 -14.60 -13.04 -10.12
N GLU A 36 -14.46 -12.01 -10.95
CA GLU A 36 -13.26 -11.80 -11.76
C GLU A 36 -12.15 -11.19 -10.91
N VAL A 37 -11.10 -11.99 -10.71
CA VAL A 37 -9.83 -11.53 -10.19
C VAL A 37 -9.20 -10.59 -11.22
N HIS A 38 -8.90 -9.36 -10.82
CA HIS A 38 -8.26 -8.39 -11.70
C HIS A 38 -6.90 -8.91 -12.19
N GLU A 39 -6.57 -8.70 -13.47
CA GLU A 39 -5.38 -9.25 -14.13
C GLU A 39 -4.08 -8.96 -13.38
N MET A 40 -3.97 -7.80 -12.72
CA MET A 40 -2.78 -7.45 -11.93
C MET A 40 -2.50 -8.45 -10.79
N TYR A 41 -3.54 -9.04 -10.18
CA TYR A 41 -3.37 -10.02 -9.12
C TYR A 41 -2.92 -11.37 -9.68
N LEU A 42 -3.29 -11.68 -10.93
CA LEU A 42 -2.83 -12.86 -11.65
C LEU A 42 -1.38 -12.70 -12.09
N ALA A 43 -1.01 -11.51 -12.56
CA ALA A 43 0.33 -11.19 -13.03
C ALA A 43 1.38 -11.14 -11.90
N ARG A 44 0.95 -11.04 -10.64
CA ARG A 44 1.84 -10.87 -9.47
C ARG A 44 2.86 -12.00 -9.30
N GLU A 45 2.48 -13.24 -9.59
CA GLU A 45 3.40 -14.39 -9.52
C GLU A 45 4.42 -14.36 -10.68
N ALA A 46 3.94 -14.01 -11.87
CA ALA A 46 4.74 -14.03 -13.10
C ALA A 46 5.68 -12.83 -13.25
N GLU A 47 5.25 -11.63 -12.84
CA GLU A 47 6.05 -10.41 -13.03
C GLU A 47 7.30 -10.44 -12.15
N GLY A 48 7.20 -10.99 -10.94
CA GLY A 48 8.29 -10.95 -9.96
C GLY A 48 8.66 -9.49 -9.58
N PHE A 49 9.00 -9.26 -8.32
CA PHE A 49 9.25 -7.92 -7.77
C PHE A 49 8.07 -6.93 -7.86
N PHE A 50 7.81 -6.26 -6.74
CA PHE A 50 6.73 -5.30 -6.61
C PHE A 50 6.91 -4.04 -7.48
N SER A 51 8.10 -3.77 -8.02
CA SER A 51 8.39 -2.55 -8.80
C SER A 51 7.56 -2.46 -10.07
N VAL A 52 7.45 -3.53 -10.85
CA VAL A 52 6.65 -3.54 -12.10
C VAL A 52 5.17 -3.36 -11.81
N LEU A 53 4.67 -4.07 -10.79
CA LEU A 53 3.29 -3.98 -10.32
C LEU A 53 2.93 -2.54 -9.87
N ILE A 54 3.83 -1.91 -9.10
CA ILE A 54 3.64 -0.56 -8.58
C ILE A 54 3.73 0.48 -9.69
N GLU A 55 4.79 0.46 -10.49
CA GLU A 55 5.09 1.51 -11.46
C GLU A 55 4.17 1.49 -12.70
N LYS A 56 3.73 0.31 -13.14
CA LYS A 56 2.92 0.20 -14.37
C LYS A 56 1.42 0.09 -14.10
N HIS A 57 1.02 -0.79 -13.20
CA HIS A 57 -0.38 -1.17 -13.04
C HIS A 57 -1.08 -0.33 -11.98
N LEU A 58 -0.45 -0.16 -10.80
CA LEU A 58 -1.07 0.53 -9.68
C LEU A 58 -0.98 2.06 -9.80
N TRP A 59 0.12 2.62 -10.30
CA TRP A 59 0.24 4.09 -10.42
C TRP A 59 -0.75 4.71 -11.43
N ARG A 60 -1.29 3.93 -12.37
CA ARG A 60 -2.22 4.41 -13.40
C ARG A 60 -3.70 4.31 -12.99
N ASP A 61 -4.00 3.56 -11.95
CA ASP A 61 -5.36 3.35 -11.44
C ASP A 61 -5.38 3.58 -9.92
N GLU A 62 -5.80 4.78 -9.53
CA GLU A 62 -5.88 5.17 -8.11
C GLU A 62 -6.84 4.27 -7.31
N THR A 63 -7.90 3.76 -7.93
CA THR A 63 -8.84 2.87 -7.25
C THR A 63 -8.15 1.55 -6.92
N LYS A 64 -7.44 0.96 -7.88
CA LYS A 64 -6.67 -0.27 -7.66
C LYS A 64 -5.48 -0.07 -6.73
N PHE A 65 -4.81 1.09 -6.82
CA PHE A 65 -3.78 1.48 -5.88
C PHE A 65 -4.31 1.48 -4.44
N ARG A 66 -5.45 2.13 -4.21
CA ARG A 66 -6.09 2.19 -2.89
C ARG A 66 -6.59 0.84 -2.42
N GLU A 67 -7.19 0.03 -3.29
CA GLU A 67 -7.58 -1.35 -2.94
C GLU A 67 -6.37 -2.20 -2.52
N PHE A 68 -5.21 -2.01 -3.17
CA PHE A 68 -4.00 -2.78 -2.91
C PHE A 68 -3.24 -2.31 -1.66
N PHE A 69 -2.91 -1.02 -1.59
CA PHE A 69 -2.10 -0.45 -0.52
C PHE A 69 -2.91 -0.02 0.71
N ARG A 70 -4.25 0.08 0.57
CA ARG A 70 -5.15 0.65 1.58
C ARG A 70 -4.74 2.06 2.00
N LEU A 71 -4.07 2.76 1.09
CA LEU A 71 -3.59 4.12 1.22
C LEU A 71 -3.82 4.81 -0.13
N ASN A 72 -4.14 6.09 -0.11
CA ASN A 72 -4.02 6.92 -1.30
C ASN A 72 -2.55 7.28 -1.56
N TRP A 73 -2.31 7.92 -2.69
CA TRP A 73 -0.98 8.30 -3.16
C TRP A 73 -0.21 9.20 -2.19
N ASP A 74 -0.87 10.21 -1.62
CA ASP A 74 -0.24 11.13 -0.67
C ASP A 74 0.13 10.43 0.63
N GLN A 75 -0.76 9.58 1.14
CA GLN A 75 -0.52 8.79 2.34
C GLN A 75 0.62 7.79 2.13
N PHE A 76 0.64 7.12 0.98
CA PHE A 76 1.71 6.21 0.61
C PHE A 76 3.06 6.94 0.53
N ASN A 77 3.11 8.07 -0.17
CA ASN A 77 4.33 8.87 -0.29
C ASN A 77 4.79 9.40 1.07
N TYR A 78 3.85 9.80 1.94
CA TYR A 78 4.18 10.20 3.31
C TYR A 78 4.84 9.05 4.09
N VAL A 79 4.23 7.87 4.08
CA VAL A 79 4.79 6.68 4.76
C VAL A 79 6.13 6.29 4.15
N LEU A 80 6.26 6.31 2.82
CA LEU A 80 7.49 6.00 2.12
C LEU A 80 8.60 6.95 2.57
N ASN A 81 8.37 8.27 2.56
CA ASN A 81 9.34 9.27 3.01
C ASN A 81 9.75 9.09 4.49
N LEU A 82 8.91 8.48 5.33
CA LEU A 82 9.27 8.20 6.72
C LEU A 82 10.24 7.02 6.88
N VAL A 83 10.19 6.06 5.97
CA VAL A 83 10.96 4.81 6.06
C VAL A 83 11.99 4.67 4.94
N GLU A 84 12.07 5.62 4.01
CA GLU A 84 12.89 5.57 2.80
C GLU A 84 14.38 5.36 3.13
N GLU A 85 14.88 6.06 4.14
CA GLU A 85 16.26 5.91 4.59
C GLU A 85 16.52 4.57 5.28
N ASP A 86 15.52 4.04 5.99
CA ASP A 86 15.59 2.74 6.67
C ASP A 86 15.51 1.56 5.67
N ILE A 87 14.87 1.73 4.51
CA ILE A 87 14.83 0.71 3.44
C ILE A 87 16.05 0.77 2.51
N LYS A 88 16.67 1.95 2.35
CA LYS A 88 17.90 2.13 1.55
C LYS A 88 19.16 1.72 2.32
N THR A 89 19.10 1.66 3.65
CA THR A 89 20.20 1.12 4.44
C THR A 89 20.33 -0.37 4.18
N ASN A 90 21.51 -0.76 3.68
CA ASN A 90 21.85 -2.12 3.28
C ASN A 90 21.36 -3.13 4.34
N PRO A 91 20.65 -4.22 3.97
CA PRO A 91 20.11 -5.16 4.94
C PRO A 91 21.26 -5.67 5.82
N SER A 92 21.26 -5.26 7.09
CA SER A 92 22.30 -5.62 8.06
C SER A 92 22.24 -7.09 8.49
N ILE A 93 21.38 -7.88 7.85
CA ILE A 93 21.31 -9.33 8.02
C ILE A 93 22.52 -9.96 7.29
N LYS A 94 23.67 -9.95 7.97
CA LYS A 94 24.68 -11.00 7.77
C LYS A 94 24.12 -12.27 8.39
N ILE A 95 23.48 -13.11 7.58
CA ILE A 95 23.26 -14.50 7.94
C ILE A 95 24.66 -15.12 8.06
N ARG A 96 25.01 -15.60 9.26
CA ARG A 96 26.23 -16.36 9.53
C ARG A 96 25.85 -17.81 9.80
#